data_AF-A0A838KQ03-F1
#
_entry.id   AF-A0A838KQ03-F1
#
_cell.length_a   1.000
_cell.length_b   1.000
_cell.length_c   1.000
_cell.angle_alpha   90.00
_cell.angle_beta   90.00
_cell.angle_gamma   90.00
#
_symmetry.space_group_name_H-M   'P 1'
#
loop_
_entity.id
_entity.type
_entity.pdbx_description
1 polymer ?
#
loop_
_entity_poly.entity_id
_entity_poly.type
_entity_poly.pdbx_seq_one_letter_code
_entity_poly.pdbx_strand_id
1 'polypeptide(L)' 'MTSRPRLVRWGLVAAVVLVLVLIPVLVVARPYLSAVRGLGFGAGRDASLVDLRSIEDLRARFNADEGSPRLVLLVAPT' A
#
# COMPACT_ATOMS: atom_id res chain seq x y z
N MET A 1 -31.73 -33.69 -23.75
CA MET A 1 -31.09 -32.35 -23.63
C MET A 1 -30.18 -32.31 -22.41
N THR A 2 -28.95 -32.81 -22.49
CA THR A 2 -27.98 -32.71 -21.37
C THR A 2 -26.54 -32.57 -21.89
N SER A 3 -26.30 -31.50 -22.67
CA SER A 3 -24.97 -31.09 -23.11
C SER A 3 -24.18 -30.36 -22.01
N ARG A 4 -24.29 -30.77 -20.74
CA ARG A 4 -23.72 -30.06 -19.58
C ARG A 4 -22.29 -30.43 -19.17
N PRO A 5 -21.69 -31.60 -19.49
CA PRO A 5 -20.37 -31.95 -18.93
C PRO A 5 -19.21 -31.15 -19.55
N ARG A 6 -19.39 -30.67 -20.79
CA ARG A 6 -18.37 -29.86 -21.48
C ARG A 6 -18.28 -28.45 -20.88
N LEU A 7 -19.40 -27.80 -20.64
CA LEU A 7 -19.45 -26.45 -20.05
C LEU A 7 -18.82 -26.40 -18.64
N VAL A 8 -19.05 -27.43 -17.82
CA VAL A 8 -18.43 -27.53 -16.48
C VAL A 8 -16.92 -27.70 -16.58
N ARG A 9 -16.43 -28.50 -17.54
CA ARG A 9 -14.99 -28.68 -17.78
C ARG A 9 -14.33 -27.38 -18.26
N TRP A 10 -14.96 -26.66 -19.18
CA TRP A 10 -14.44 -25.36 -19.64
C TRP A 10 -14.46 -24.30 -18.54
N GLY A 11 -15.49 -24.28 -17.69
CA GLY A 11 -15.54 -23.41 -16.52
C GLY A 11 -14.42 -23.69 -15.52
N LEU A 12 -14.13 -24.98 -15.24
CA LEU A 12 -13.02 -25.37 -14.37
C LEU A 12 -11.67 -24.94 -14.96
N VAL A 13 -11.46 -25.18 -16.25
CA VAL A 13 -10.23 -24.77 -16.95
C VAL A 13 -10.05 -23.26 -16.92
N ALA A 14 -11.12 -22.49 -17.19
CA ALA A 14 -11.08 -21.04 -17.12
C ALA A 14 -10.76 -20.53 -15.70
N ALA A 15 -11.33 -21.15 -14.67
CA ALA A 15 -11.03 -20.81 -13.28
C ALA A 15 -9.55 -21.11 -12.93
N VAL A 16 -9.02 -22.26 -13.36
CA VAL A 16 -7.61 -22.62 -13.12
C VAL A 16 -6.66 -21.66 -13.84
N VAL A 17 -6.95 -21.33 -15.11
CA VAL A 17 -6.16 -20.35 -15.87
C VAL A 17 -6.23 -18.98 -15.23
N LEU A 18 -7.41 -18.55 -14.77
CA LEU A 18 -7.58 -17.29 -14.07
C LEU A 18 -6.71 -17.24 -12.82
N VAL A 19 -6.73 -18.28 -11.98
CA VAL A 19 -5.91 -18.35 -10.77
C VAL A 19 -4.41 -18.34 -11.09
N LEU A 20 -3.99 -19.10 -12.10
CA LEU A 20 -2.60 -19.15 -12.57
C LEU A 20 -2.08 -17.80 -13.05
N VAL A 21 -2.94 -16.95 -13.62
CA VAL A 21 -2.57 -15.59 -14.03
C VAL A 21 -2.68 -14.60 -12.88
N LEU A 22 -3.72 -14.72 -12.05
CA LEU A 22 -4.01 -13.76 -10.98
C LEU A 22 -2.95 -13.80 -9.87
N ILE A 23 -2.47 -14.99 -9.49
CA ILE A 23 -1.45 -15.16 -8.44
C ILE A 23 -0.16 -14.40 -8.76
N PRO A 24 0.53 -14.61 -9.90
CA PRO A 24 1.76 -13.89 -10.21
C PRO A 24 1.53 -12.39 -10.36
N VAL A 25 0.40 -11.97 -10.95
CA VAL A 25 0.02 -10.55 -11.04
C VAL A 25 -0.08 -9.93 -9.64
N LEU A 26 -0.73 -10.62 -8.68
CA LEU A 26 -0.85 -10.14 -7.30
C LEU A 26 0.48 -10.13 -6.55
N VAL A 27 1.35 -11.11 -6.79
CA VAL A 27 2.70 -11.14 -6.18
C VAL A 27 3.54 -9.96 -6.66
N VAL A 28 3.50 -9.65 -7.95
CA VAL A 28 4.22 -8.50 -8.54
C VAL A 28 3.58 -7.18 -8.12
N ALA A 29 2.25 -7.10 -8.06
CA ALA A 29 1.52 -5.87 -7.72
C ALA A 29 1.57 -5.53 -6.21
N ARG A 30 1.78 -6.51 -5.32
CA ARG A 30 1.83 -6.31 -3.86
C ARG A 30 2.73 -5.15 -3.39
N PRO A 31 4.01 -5.04 -3.80
CA PRO A 31 4.88 -3.95 -3.38
C PRO A 31 4.39 -2.57 -3.86
N TYR A 32 3.78 -2.50 -5.04
CA TYR A 32 3.20 -1.27 -5.57
C TYR A 32 1.92 -0.88 -4.81
N LEU A 33 1.06 -1.85 -4.48
CA LEU A 33 -0.14 -1.62 -3.67
C LEU A 33 0.20 -1.21 -2.23
N SER A 34 1.28 -1.73 -1.66
CA SER A 34 1.77 -1.26 -0.35
C SER A 34 2.33 0.16 -0.41
N ALA A 35 3.04 0.51 -1.49
CA ALA A 35 3.50 1.88 -1.70
C ALA A 35 2.30 2.84 -1.85
N VAL A 36 1.27 2.47 -2.61
CA VAL A 36 0.04 3.27 -2.77
C VAL A 36 -0.77 3.38 -1.47
N ARG A 37 -0.85 2.32 -0.66
CA ARG A 37 -1.43 2.44 0.70
C ARG A 37 -0.59 3.33 1.61
N GLY A 38 0.74 3.30 1.47
CA GLY A 38 1.67 4.18 2.18
C GLY A 38 1.53 5.65 1.81
N LEU A 39 0.93 5.98 0.65
CA LEU A 39 0.64 7.35 0.22
C LEU A 39 -0.57 7.98 0.93
N GLY A 40 -1.15 7.34 1.96
CA GLY A 40 -2.09 8.01 2.86
C GLY A 40 -3.56 8.02 2.40
N PHE A 41 -3.97 7.11 1.51
CA PHE A 41 -5.41 6.89 1.21
C PHE A 41 -6.15 6.08 2.29
N GLY A 42 -5.48 5.74 3.39
CA GLY A 42 -6.09 5.15 4.58
C GLY A 42 -6.46 6.25 5.58
N ALA A 43 -7.76 6.36 5.86
CA ALA A 43 -8.34 7.27 6.84
C ALA A 43 -7.52 7.35 8.15
N GLY A 44 -7.26 8.57 8.63
CA GLY A 44 -7.06 8.81 10.06
C GLY A 44 -5.63 8.98 10.58
N ARG A 45 -4.73 9.66 9.86
CA ARG A 45 -3.64 10.38 10.54
C ARG A 45 -3.89 11.87 10.41
N ASP A 46 -4.32 12.48 11.50
CA ASP A 46 -4.36 13.93 11.65
C ASP A 46 -2.97 14.46 11.28
N ALA A 47 -2.86 15.05 10.09
CA ALA A 47 -1.65 15.69 9.60
C ALA A 47 -1.47 17.02 10.37
N SER A 48 -1.11 16.89 11.65
CA SER A 48 -0.85 18.02 12.52
C SER A 48 0.58 18.51 12.26
N LEU A 49 0.69 19.80 11.96
CA LEU A 49 1.98 20.49 11.88
C LEU A 49 2.57 20.55 13.28
N VAL A 50 3.68 19.85 13.50
CA VAL A 50 4.38 19.88 14.77
C VAL A 50 5.56 20.83 14.64
N ASP A 51 5.50 21.90 15.42
CA ASP A 51 6.63 22.83 15.53
C ASP A 51 7.84 22.13 16.18
N LEU A 52 9.00 22.34 15.58
CA LEU A 52 10.28 21.76 16.00
C LEU A 52 11.19 22.90 16.46
N ARG A 53 11.46 22.94 17.76
CA ARG A 53 12.21 24.04 18.39
C ARG A 53 13.70 23.78 18.47
N SER A 54 14.14 22.55 18.23
CA SER A 54 15.55 22.12 18.32
C SER A 54 15.85 20.93 17.41
N ILE A 55 17.14 20.66 17.19
CA ILE A 55 17.58 19.50 16.40
C ILE A 55 17.47 18.19 17.20
N GLU A 56 17.60 18.26 18.52
CA GLU A 56 17.35 17.13 19.43
C GLU A 56 15.90 16.65 19.34
N ASP A 57 14.92 17.57 19.27
CA ASP A 57 13.50 17.22 19.11
C ASP A 57 13.25 16.49 17.80
N LEU A 58 13.89 16.93 16.72
CA LEU A 58 13.82 16.27 15.42
C LEU A 58 14.41 14.86 15.51
N ARG A 59 15.58 14.70 16.14
CA ARG A 59 16.25 13.40 16.28
C ARG A 59 15.42 12.42 17.11
N ALA A 60 14.90 12.86 18.25
CA ALA A 60 14.08 12.03 19.12
C ALA A 60 12.84 11.51 18.38
N ARG A 61 12.13 12.41 17.69
CA ARG A 61 10.95 12.04 16.89
C ARG A 61 11.34 11.15 15.70
N PHE A 62 12.42 11.47 14.99
CA PHE A 62 12.91 10.68 13.86
C PHE A 62 13.20 9.22 14.25
N ASN A 63 13.76 9.00 15.43
CA ASN A 63 14.02 7.66 15.94
C ASN A 63 12.74 6.94 16.41
N ALA A 64 11.73 7.69 16.87
CA ALA A 64 10.50 7.11 17.44
C ALA A 64 9.55 6.50 16.40
N ASP A 65 9.46 7.05 15.17
CA ASP A 65 8.46 6.53 14.20
C ASP A 65 8.94 5.31 13.38
N GLU A 66 9.96 4.56 13.82
CA GLU A 66 10.29 3.22 13.29
C GLU A 66 10.39 3.11 11.75
N GLY A 67 10.86 4.17 11.07
CA GLY A 67 10.96 4.21 9.61
C GLY A 67 9.71 4.68 8.85
N SER A 68 8.70 5.22 9.54
CA SER A 68 7.53 5.85 8.90
C SER A 68 7.94 7.09 8.08
N PRO A 69 7.42 7.25 6.84
CA PRO A 69 7.71 8.39 5.99
C PRO A 69 7.15 9.70 6.58
N ARG A 70 7.89 10.81 6.42
CA ARG A 70 7.55 12.14 6.96
C ARG A 70 8.02 13.25 6.02
N LEU A 71 7.35 14.39 6.08
CA LEU A 71 7.77 15.63 5.41
C LEU A 71 8.30 16.61 6.47
N VAL A 72 9.50 17.15 6.24
CA VAL A 72 10.09 18.22 7.07
C VAL A 72 10.04 19.52 6.28
N LEU A 73 9.37 20.53 6.83
CA LEU A 73 9.26 21.85 6.23
C LEU A 73 10.18 22.82 6.98
N LEU A 74 11.11 23.44 6.26
CA LEU A 74 11.97 24.51 6.79
C LEU A 74 11.33 25.86 6.46
N VAL A 75 10.91 26.59 7.48
CA VAL A 75 10.28 27.91 7.34
C VAL A 75 11.19 28.95 7.98
N ALA A 76 11.58 29.97 7.21
CA ALA A 76 12.26 31.14 7.72
C ALA A 76 11.25 32.29 7.85
N PRO A 77 11.26 33.08 8.94
CA PRO A 77 10.45 34.29 9.01
C PRO A 77 10.92 35.28 7.95
N THR A 78 9.98 35.83 7.19
CA THR A 78 10.19 36.90 6.19
C THR A 78 10.23 38.27 6.83
#